data_AF-C2XY64-F1
#
_entry.id   AF-C2XY64-F1
#
_cell.length_a   1.000
_cell.length_b   1.000
_cell.length_c   1.000
_cell.angle_alpha   90.00
_cell.angle_beta   90.00
_cell.angle_gamma   90.00
#
_symmetry.space_group_name_H-M   'P 1'
#
loop_
_entity.id
_entity.type
_entity.pdbx_description
1 polymer ?
#
loop_
_entity_poly.entity_id
_entity_poly.type
_entity_poly.pdbx_seq_one_letter_code
_entity_poly.pdbx_strand_id
1 'polypeptide(L)'
;MPSELKRAIRNYTEGKPKNEYLIKSRNGKNKPITRAMAYVILNQAAEEFGLERIGTHSLRKTYGYHHYKQFKDVVALQKMLNHTDQKETLRYIGMEQDTLNDYQRKFRI
;
A
#
# COMPACT_ATOMS: atom_id res chain seq x y z
N MET A 1 -12.22 -0.61 7.41
CA MET A 1 -11.77 0.64 6.76
C MET A 1 -11.84 1.78 7.76
N PRO A 2 -10.74 2.53 8.00
CA PRO A 2 -10.71 3.66 8.93
C PRO A 2 -11.75 4.74 8.59
N SER A 3 -12.25 5.45 9.62
CA SER A 3 -13.22 6.56 9.47
C SER A 3 -12.71 7.67 8.56
N GLU A 4 -11.43 8.00 8.69
CA GLU A 4 -10.71 9.01 7.89
C GLU A 4 -10.77 8.70 6.40
N LEU A 5 -10.45 7.44 6.02
CA LEU A 5 -10.50 7.01 4.62
C LEU A 5 -11.93 7.01 4.07
N LYS A 6 -12.92 6.61 4.88
CA LYS A 6 -14.34 6.70 4.49
C LYS A 6 -14.75 8.15 4.21
N ARG A 7 -14.28 9.10 5.03
CA ARG A 7 -14.56 10.54 4.84
C ARG A 7 -13.90 11.08 3.59
N ALA A 8 -12.63 10.77 3.36
CA ALA A 8 -11.90 11.18 2.16
C ALA A 8 -12.58 10.68 0.88
N ILE A 9 -13.01 9.41 0.84
CA ILE A 9 -13.72 8.85 -0.32
C ILE A 9 -15.05 9.57 -0.53
N ARG A 10 -15.84 9.80 0.53
CA ARG A 10 -17.12 10.52 0.41
C ARG A 10 -16.94 11.90 -0.22
N ASN A 11 -16.01 12.69 0.32
CA ASN A 11 -15.70 14.02 -0.19
C ASN A 11 -15.24 13.96 -1.66
N TYR A 12 -14.38 13.01 -2.01
CA TYR A 12 -13.91 12.83 -3.38
C TYR A 12 -15.03 12.43 -4.37
N THR A 13 -16.04 11.70 -3.90
CA THR A 13 -17.18 11.25 -4.72
C THR A 13 -18.36 12.22 -4.74
N GLU A 14 -18.29 13.32 -3.99
CA GLU A 14 -19.36 14.30 -3.93
C GLU A 14 -19.65 14.89 -5.32
N GLY A 15 -20.92 14.91 -5.71
CA GLY A 15 -21.36 15.37 -7.04
C GLY A 15 -20.99 14.45 -8.22
N LYS A 16 -20.28 13.34 -8.00
CA LYS A 16 -19.89 12.43 -9.09
C LYS A 16 -21.02 11.48 -9.50
N PRO A 17 -21.15 11.15 -10.81
CA PRO A 17 -22.12 10.16 -11.27
C PRO A 17 -21.82 8.77 -10.69
N LYS A 18 -22.86 8.07 -10.25
CA LYS A 18 -22.73 6.73 -9.61
C LYS A 18 -22.30 5.62 -10.58
N ASN A 19 -22.45 5.84 -11.88
CA ASN A 19 -22.13 4.88 -12.93
C ASN A 19 -20.72 5.07 -13.51
N GLU A 20 -19.87 5.90 -12.89
CA GLU A 20 -18.50 6.09 -13.30
C GLU A 20 -17.51 5.32 -12.43
N TYR A 21 -16.35 4.99 -13.01
CA TYR A 21 -15.23 4.47 -12.23
C TYR A 21 -14.83 5.46 -11.15
N LEU A 22 -14.56 4.95 -9.93
CA LEU A 22 -14.16 5.76 -8.79
C LEU A 22 -13.03 6.72 -9.15
N ILE A 23 -11.93 6.17 -9.68
CA ILE A 23 -10.81 6.95 -10.23
C ILE A 23 -10.85 6.83 -11.75
N LYS A 24 -11.58 7.75 -12.37
CA LYS A 24 -11.78 7.82 -13.82
C LYS A 24 -10.55 8.38 -14.52
N SER A 25 -10.19 7.77 -15.65
CA SER A 25 -9.14 8.23 -16.56
C SER A 25 -9.61 9.47 -17.33
N ARG A 26 -8.65 10.35 -17.66
CA ARG A 26 -8.86 11.47 -18.58
C ARG A 26 -9.02 11.03 -20.03
N ASN A 27 -8.56 9.82 -20.36
CA ASN A 27 -8.56 9.27 -21.71
C ASN A 27 -9.70 8.24 -21.88
N GLY A 28 -10.53 8.45 -22.91
CA GLY A 28 -11.65 7.57 -23.27
C GLY A 28 -12.93 7.84 -22.48
N LYS A 29 -14.03 7.17 -22.89
CA LYS A 29 -15.34 7.29 -22.25
C LYS A 29 -15.45 6.34 -21.05
N ASN A 30 -15.60 6.89 -19.85
CA ASN A 30 -15.76 6.16 -18.58
C ASN A 30 -14.83 4.95 -18.45
N LYS A 31 -13.51 5.20 -18.41
CA LYS A 31 -12.49 4.16 -18.20
C LYS A 31 -11.79 4.40 -16.85
N PRO A 32 -11.30 3.36 -16.16
CA PRO A 32 -10.47 3.54 -14.97
C PRO A 32 -9.07 4.02 -15.38
N ILE A 33 -8.33 4.60 -14.44
CA ILE A 33 -6.90 4.85 -14.63
C ILE A 33 -6.14 3.54 -14.85
N THR A 34 -5.04 3.61 -15.61
CA THR A 34 -4.13 2.48 -15.78
C THR A 34 -3.21 2.34 -14.55
N ARG A 35 -2.58 1.18 -14.40
CA ARG A 35 -1.55 0.96 -13.36
C ARG A 35 -0.37 1.93 -13.50
N ALA A 36 0.02 2.24 -14.74
CA ALA A 36 1.07 3.22 -15.02
C ALA A 36 0.65 4.63 -14.57
N MET A 37 -0.60 5.02 -14.80
CA MET A 37 -1.10 6.32 -14.33
C MET A 37 -1.18 6.38 -12.80
N ALA A 38 -1.53 5.27 -12.13
CA ALA A 38 -1.47 5.19 -10.68
C ALA A 38 -0.03 5.40 -10.15
N TYR A 39 0.97 4.82 -10.81
CA TYR A 39 2.39 5.07 -10.50
C TYR A 39 2.77 6.55 -10.66
N VAL A 40 2.35 7.19 -11.76
CA VAL A 40 2.63 8.62 -12.00
C VAL A 40 1.99 9.50 -10.93
N ILE A 41 0.71 9.28 -10.59
CA ILE A 41 0.02 10.04 -9.53
C ILE A 41 0.74 9.89 -8.19
N LEU A 42 1.16 8.66 -7.84
CA LEU A 42 1.90 8.41 -6.60
C LEU A 42 3.26 9.08 -6.57
N ASN A 43 4.00 9.12 -7.69
CA ASN A 43 5.29 9.78 -7.75
C ASN A 43 5.17 11.30 -7.67
N GLN A 44 4.16 11.88 -8.31
CA GLN A 44 3.89 13.33 -8.21
C GLN A 44 3.61 13.72 -6.75
N ALA A 45 2.78 12.94 -6.05
CA ALA A 45 2.56 13.15 -4.62
C ALA A 45 3.86 12.97 -3.82
N ALA A 46 4.66 11.94 -4.12
CA ALA A 46 5.93 11.71 -3.43
C ALA A 46 6.90 12.89 -3.59
N GLU A 47 7.03 13.42 -4.80
CA GLU A 47 7.87 14.58 -5.13
C GLU A 47 7.44 15.83 -4.35
N GLU A 48 6.14 16.09 -4.25
CA GLU A 48 5.58 17.21 -3.47
C GLU A 48 5.97 17.14 -1.98
N PHE A 49 6.13 15.93 -1.44
CA PHE A 49 6.56 15.70 -0.06
C PHE A 49 8.07 15.43 0.08
N GLY A 50 8.86 15.59 -0.98
CA GLY A 50 10.31 15.31 -0.96
C GLY A 50 10.66 13.84 -0.70
N LEU A 51 9.76 12.92 -1.06
CA LEU A 51 9.94 11.49 -0.90
C LEU A 51 10.48 10.85 -2.19
N GLU A 52 11.51 10.04 -2.05
CA GLU A 52 12.07 9.26 -3.16
C GLU A 52 11.62 7.80 -3.13
N ARG A 53 11.77 7.12 -4.28
CA ARG A 53 11.59 5.66 -4.41
C ARG A 53 10.20 5.15 -3.99
N ILE A 54 9.18 5.96 -4.25
CA ILE A 54 7.77 5.57 -4.05
C ILE A 54 7.24 4.86 -5.29
N GLY A 55 6.78 3.63 -5.12
CA GLY A 55 6.12 2.84 -6.15
C GLY A 55 4.70 2.46 -5.77
N THR A 56 4.00 1.79 -6.68
CA THR A 56 2.60 1.34 -6.49
C THR A 56 2.43 0.36 -5.32
N HIS A 57 3.49 -0.34 -4.94
CA HIS A 57 3.49 -1.25 -3.81
C HIS A 57 3.97 -0.63 -2.49
N SER A 58 4.58 0.56 -2.50
CA SER A 58 5.22 1.14 -1.32
C SER A 58 4.21 1.31 -0.18
N LEU A 59 3.06 1.93 -0.44
CA LEU A 59 2.02 2.14 0.58
C LEU A 59 1.49 0.82 1.17
N ARG A 60 1.32 -0.22 0.34
CA ARG A 60 0.85 -1.53 0.79
C ARG A 60 1.89 -2.23 1.67
N LYS A 61 3.18 -2.14 1.30
CA LYS A 61 4.29 -2.66 2.11
C LYS A 61 4.40 -1.92 3.44
N THR A 62 4.35 -0.60 3.43
CA THR A 62 4.39 0.24 4.64
C THR A 62 3.24 -0.10 5.58
N TYR A 63 2.00 -0.19 5.07
CA TYR A 63 0.86 -0.65 5.86
C TYR A 63 1.13 -2.03 6.50
N GLY A 64 1.55 -3.01 5.71
CA GLY A 64 1.78 -4.37 6.20
C GLY A 64 2.92 -4.44 7.23
N TYR A 65 4.00 -3.69 7.02
CA TYR A 65 5.12 -3.60 7.95
C TYR A 65 4.68 -3.09 9.32
N HIS A 66 3.99 -1.94 9.36
CA HIS A 66 3.51 -1.35 10.61
C HIS A 66 2.43 -2.20 11.28
N HIS A 67 1.50 -2.77 10.49
CA HIS A 67 0.47 -3.67 11.00
C HIS A 67 1.10 -4.90 11.66
N TYR A 68 2.07 -5.54 11.00
CA TYR A 68 2.77 -6.70 11.59
C TYR A 68 3.56 -6.31 12.84
N LYS A 69 4.23 -5.15 12.85
CA LYS A 69 4.95 -4.70 14.05
C LYS A 69 4.03 -4.46 15.24
N GLN A 70 2.82 -3.97 15.01
CA GLN A 70 1.84 -3.70 16.06
C GLN A 70 1.17 -4.96 16.60
N PHE A 71 0.71 -5.86 15.71
CA PHE A 71 -0.14 -6.99 16.11
C PHE A 71 0.56 -8.35 16.09
N LYS A 72 1.68 -8.48 15.37
CA LYS A 72 2.45 -9.72 15.21
C LYS A 72 1.66 -10.91 14.63
N ASP A 73 0.47 -10.67 14.09
CA ASP A 73 -0.37 -11.66 13.44
C ASP A 73 -0.16 -11.67 11.91
N VAL A 74 0.65 -12.63 11.45
CA VAL A 74 0.93 -12.82 10.02
C VAL A 74 -0.25 -13.44 9.27
N VAL A 75 -1.10 -14.24 9.94
CA VAL A 75 -2.24 -14.90 9.31
C VAL A 75 -3.31 -13.87 8.95
N ALA A 76 -3.62 -12.97 9.89
CA ALA A 76 -4.53 -11.86 9.63
C ALA A 76 -3.99 -10.96 8.51
N LEU A 77 -2.69 -10.64 8.55
CA LEU A 77 -2.09 -9.79 7.54
C LEU A 77 -2.06 -10.45 6.15
N GLN A 78 -1.76 -11.74 6.06
CA GLN A 78 -1.82 -12.51 4.82
C GLN A 78 -3.21 -12.43 4.20
N LYS A 79 -4.27 -12.63 5.00
CA LYS A 79 -5.67 -12.52 4.55
C LYS A 79 -5.99 -11.11 4.05
N MET A 80 -5.58 -10.06 4.79
CA MET A 80 -5.77 -8.67 4.38
C MET A 80 -5.03 -8.33 3.09
N LEU A 81 -3.83 -8.88 2.90
CA LEU A 81 -3.02 -8.66 1.72
C LEU A 81 -3.33 -9.64 0.58
N ASN A 82 -4.26 -10.57 0.77
CA ASN A 82 -4.62 -11.60 -0.20
C ASN A 82 -3.39 -12.34 -0.77
N HIS A 83 -2.45 -12.68 0.10
CA HIS A 83 -1.31 -13.53 -0.26
C HIS A 83 -1.64 -14.99 0.04
N THR A 84 -1.01 -15.89 -0.70
CA THR A 84 -1.21 -17.33 -0.55
C THR A 84 -0.36 -17.92 0.57
N ASP A 85 0.76 -17.25 0.91
CA ASP A 85 1.73 -17.76 1.86
C ASP A 85 2.21 -16.69 2.88
N GLN A 86 2.50 -17.14 4.09
CA GLN A 86 2.94 -16.27 5.20
C GLN A 86 4.37 -15.78 4.99
N LYS A 87 5.26 -16.62 4.47
CA LYS A 87 6.65 -16.26 4.18
C LYS A 87 6.70 -15.23 3.06
N GLU A 88 5.88 -15.38 2.02
CA GLU A 88 5.69 -14.34 1.00
C GLU A 88 5.26 -13.01 1.63
N THR A 89 4.34 -13.06 2.61
CA THR A 89 3.89 -11.86 3.33
C THR A 89 5.01 -11.20 4.12
N LEU A 90 5.77 -11.95 4.92
CA LEU A 90 6.87 -11.42 5.72
C LEU A 90 8.00 -10.85 4.86
N ARG A 91 8.31 -11.50 3.73
CA ARG A 91 9.27 -11.00 2.75
C ARG A 91 8.76 -9.74 2.06
N TYR A 92 7.51 -9.74 1.61
CA TYR A 92 6.89 -8.61 0.90
C TYR A 92 6.97 -7.32 1.71
N ILE A 93 6.71 -7.40 3.02
CA ILE A 93 6.75 -6.25 3.94
C ILE A 93 8.16 -5.94 4.49
N GLY A 94 9.18 -6.73 4.16
CA GLY A 94 10.57 -6.52 4.60
C GLY A 94 10.91 -7.06 6.00
N MET A 95 9.96 -7.68 6.71
CA MET A 95 10.18 -8.18 8.07
C MET A 95 11.15 -9.37 8.12
N GLU A 96 11.17 -10.21 7.08
CA GLU A 96 12.15 -11.31 6.98
C GLU A 96 13.58 -10.77 7.01
N GLN A 97 13.87 -9.74 6.19
CA GLN A 97 15.20 -9.13 6.12
C GLN A 97 15.58 -8.40 7.41
N ASP A 98 14.66 -7.62 7.98
CA ASP A 98 14.89 -6.91 9.26
C ASP A 98 15.26 -7.88 10.39
N THR A 99 14.58 -9.03 10.45
CA THR A 99 14.82 -10.05 11.48
C THR A 99 16.19 -10.69 11.31
N LEU A 100 16.56 -11.08 10.08
CA LEU A 100 17.87 -11.66 9.80
C LEU A 100 19.01 -10.67 10.11
N ASN A 101 18.84 -9.40 9.74
CA ASN A 101 19.81 -8.35 10.03
C ASN A 101 19.99 -8.13 11.54
N ASP A 102 18.91 -8.22 12.32
CA ASP A 102 18.97 -8.09 13.78
C ASP A 102 19.72 -9.26 14.42
N TYR A 103 19.52 -10.49 13.95
CA TYR A 103 20.26 -11.67 14.41
C TYR A 103 21.75 -11.55 14.15
N GLN A 104 22.14 -11.13 12.94
CA GLN A 104 23.55 -10.91 12.58
C GLN A 104 24.21 -9.83 13.46
N ARG A 105 23.50 -8.74 13.75
CA ARG A 105 24.02 -7.66 14.61
C ARG A 105 24.26 -8.11 16.05
N LYS A 106 23.44 -9.04 16.57
CA LYS A 106 23.50 -9.53 17.95
C LYS A 106 24.45 -10.71 18.14
N PHE A 107 24.87 -11.35 17.04
CA PHE A 107 25.74 -12.51 17.08
C PHE A 107 27.13 -12.12 17.61
N ARG A 108 27.58 -12.76 18.69
CA ARG A 108 28.92 -12.59 19.28
C ARG A 108 29.44 -13.97 19.66
N ILE A 109 30.69 -14.26 19.30
CA ILE A 109 31.46 -15.44 19.70
C ILE A 109 32.83 -15.00 20.21
#